data_AF-A0A816L9W4-F1
#
_entry.id   AF-A0A816L9W4-F1
#
_cell.length_a   1.000
_cell.length_b   1.000
_cell.length_c   1.000
_cell.angle_alpha   90.00
_cell.angle_beta   90.00
_cell.angle_gamma   90.00
#
_symmetry.space_group_name_H-M   'P 1'
#
loop_
_entity.id
_entity.type
_entity.pdbx_description
1 polymer ?
#
loop_
_entity_poly.entity_id
_entity_poly.type
_entity_poly.pdbx_seq_one_letter_code
_entity_poly.pdbx_strand_id
1 'polypeptide(L)'
;MSSLKLASPATTRIGFIGIGVMGASMAGHLIKAGYKLNIFTRTASKADSLISLGASLLNTPLEVAQQSDVVISIVGYPKDVEEVLLDSKNGVLNGFEPGKISIDMTTSKPSLAVRVYQEFKERGAYALDAPVSGGDIGARNATLSIMVGGDQNAFDACLPIFNAMGKNVRLMGNAGFGQHTKSFS
;
A
#
# COMPACT_ATOMS: atom_id res chain seq x y z
N MET A 1 -14.80 12.48 -16.11
CA MET A 1 -13.86 11.86 -15.15
C MET A 1 -13.30 10.62 -15.82
N SER A 2 -12.01 10.59 -16.14
CA SER A 2 -11.37 9.38 -16.69
C SER A 2 -11.40 8.28 -15.65
N SER A 3 -11.90 7.10 -16.00
CA SER A 3 -11.85 5.93 -15.12
C SER A 3 -10.39 5.55 -14.84
N LEU A 4 -10.08 5.23 -13.58
CA LEU A 4 -8.79 4.64 -13.24
C LEU A 4 -8.64 3.32 -13.98
N LYS A 5 -7.43 3.04 -14.48
CA LYS A 5 -7.14 1.77 -15.12
C LYS A 5 -7.05 0.68 -14.06
N LEU A 6 -7.65 -0.48 -14.31
CA LEU A 6 -7.47 -1.66 -13.47
C LEU A 6 -6.00 -2.04 -13.40
N ALA A 7 -5.50 -2.33 -12.20
CA ALA A 7 -4.13 -2.76 -11.99
C ALA A 7 -3.89 -4.11 -12.67
N SER A 8 -2.80 -4.23 -13.43
CA SER A 8 -2.42 -5.46 -14.09
C SER A 8 -0.91 -5.73 -13.95
N PRO A 9 -0.49 -7.01 -13.83
CA PRO A 9 0.94 -7.35 -13.79
C PRO A 9 1.74 -6.82 -14.98
N ALA A 10 1.12 -6.72 -16.16
CA ALA A 10 1.78 -6.28 -17.38
C ALA A 10 2.10 -4.78 -17.41
N THR A 11 1.33 -3.94 -16.70
CA THR A 11 1.38 -2.48 -16.86
C THR A 11 1.56 -1.72 -15.56
N THR A 12 1.28 -2.31 -14.40
CA THR A 12 1.27 -1.62 -13.11
C THR A 12 2.55 -1.93 -12.35
N ARG A 13 3.28 -0.88 -11.98
CA ARG A 13 4.45 -0.95 -11.09
C ARG A 13 4.00 -0.68 -9.65
N ILE A 14 4.39 -1.57 -8.75
CA ILE A 14 4.03 -1.47 -7.33
C ILE A 14 5.24 -1.02 -6.52
N GLY A 15 5.05 0.03 -5.73
CA GLY A 15 5.92 0.41 -4.66
C GLY A 15 5.53 -0.31 -3.37
N PHE A 16 6.48 -0.85 -2.61
CA PHE A 16 6.20 -1.52 -1.33
C PHE A 16 7.13 -1.01 -0.23
N ILE A 17 6.56 -0.35 0.77
CA ILE A 17 7.29 0.28 1.87
C ILE A 17 6.97 -0.47 3.16
N GLY A 18 8.01 -0.97 3.82
CA GLY A 18 7.88 -1.75 5.05
C GLY A 18 7.89 -3.26 4.79
N ILE A 19 9.08 -3.81 4.58
CA ILE A 19 9.31 -5.25 4.35
C ILE A 19 9.61 -6.01 5.66
N GLY A 20 8.77 -5.78 6.68
CA GLY A 20 8.79 -6.57 7.91
C GLY A 20 8.36 -8.03 7.66
N VAL A 21 8.10 -8.79 8.73
CA VAL A 21 7.67 -10.21 8.63
C VAL A 21 6.46 -10.39 7.70
N MET A 22 5.44 -9.55 7.87
CA MET A 22 4.25 -9.55 7.01
C MET A 22 4.55 -8.96 5.63
N GLY A 23 5.15 -7.76 5.59
CA GLY A 23 5.40 -7.04 4.34
C GLY A 23 6.26 -7.81 3.34
N ALA A 24 7.28 -8.54 3.81
CA ALA A 24 8.10 -9.38 2.93
C ALA A 24 7.29 -10.51 2.28
N SER A 25 6.38 -11.15 3.03
CA SER A 25 5.51 -12.20 2.48
C SER A 25 4.52 -11.63 1.47
N MET A 26 3.92 -10.48 1.79
CA MET A 26 2.97 -9.76 0.93
C MET A 26 3.63 -9.33 -0.39
N ALA A 27 4.79 -8.68 -0.32
CA ALA A 27 5.57 -8.27 -1.49
C ALA A 27 5.96 -9.48 -2.35
N GLY A 28 6.35 -10.60 -1.73
CA GLY A 28 6.66 -11.84 -2.44
C GLY A 28 5.48 -12.39 -3.26
N HIS A 29 4.24 -12.29 -2.76
CA HIS A 29 3.06 -12.70 -3.51
C HIS A 29 2.77 -11.80 -4.72
N LEU A 30 3.00 -10.50 -4.59
CA LEU A 30 2.85 -9.56 -5.70
C LEU A 30 3.87 -9.84 -6.82
N ILE A 31 5.11 -10.15 -6.46
CA ILE A 31 6.13 -10.56 -7.43
C ILE A 31 5.72 -11.86 -8.13
N LYS A 32 5.24 -12.87 -7.37
CA LYS A 32 4.75 -14.14 -7.93
C LYS A 32 3.53 -13.95 -8.85
N ALA A 33 2.70 -12.96 -8.57
CA ALA A 33 1.58 -12.57 -9.44
C ALA A 33 2.04 -11.83 -10.71
N GLY A 34 3.35 -11.54 -10.85
CA GLY A 34 3.98 -10.97 -12.04
C GLY A 34 4.15 -9.45 -12.00
N TYR A 35 3.87 -8.79 -10.88
CA TYR A 35 4.05 -7.34 -10.77
C TYR A 35 5.54 -6.98 -10.63
N LYS A 36 5.93 -5.86 -11.24
CA LYS A 36 7.23 -5.23 -10.97
C LYS A 36 7.16 -4.52 -9.63
N LEU A 37 8.10 -4.84 -8.73
CA LEU A 37 8.14 -4.27 -7.39
C LEU A 37 9.37 -3.37 -7.17
N ASN A 38 9.09 -2.15 -6.73
CA ASN A 38 10.07 -1.23 -6.15
C ASN A 38 9.88 -1.25 -4.64
N ILE A 39 10.93 -1.53 -3.86
CA ILE A 39 10.82 -1.69 -2.41
C ILE A 39 11.65 -0.67 -1.67
N PHE A 40 11.21 -0.31 -0.46
CA PHE A 40 11.99 0.49 0.47
C PHE A 40 11.89 -0.07 1.89
N THR A 41 13.02 -0.02 2.60
CA THR A 41 13.17 -0.43 3.99
C THR A 41 14.26 0.40 4.65
N ARG A 42 14.11 0.68 5.95
CA ARG A 42 15.18 1.31 6.75
C ARG A 42 16.37 0.36 6.97
N THR A 43 16.13 -0.95 6.94
CA THR A 43 17.16 -1.98 7.16
C THR A 43 17.39 -2.75 5.88
N ALA A 44 18.44 -2.40 5.13
CA ALA A 44 18.72 -2.94 3.79
C ALA A 44 18.80 -4.48 3.76
N SER A 45 19.38 -5.12 4.77
CA SER A 45 19.50 -6.60 4.83
C SER A 45 18.15 -7.34 4.88
N LYS A 46 17.04 -6.65 5.15
CA LYS A 46 15.69 -7.25 5.06
C LYS A 46 15.19 -7.38 3.61
N ALA A 47 15.86 -6.74 2.66
CA ALA A 47 15.46 -6.72 1.25
C ALA A 47 16.02 -7.89 0.43
N ASP A 48 17.08 -8.55 0.90
CA ASP A 48 17.85 -9.53 0.12
C ASP A 48 16.98 -10.65 -0.50
N SER A 49 16.00 -11.15 0.27
CA SER A 49 15.08 -12.19 -0.20
C SER A 49 14.16 -11.70 -1.32
N LEU A 50 13.70 -10.46 -1.28
CA LEU A 50 12.85 -9.85 -2.32
C LEU A 50 13.67 -9.44 -3.54
N ILE A 51 14.89 -8.95 -3.34
CA ILE A 51 15.82 -8.65 -4.43
C ILE A 51 16.12 -9.92 -5.22
N SER A 52 16.34 -11.04 -4.53
CA SER A 52 16.55 -12.36 -5.16
C SER A 52 15.33 -12.83 -5.98
N LEU A 53 14.13 -12.31 -5.68
CA LEU A 53 12.90 -12.56 -6.43
C LEU A 53 12.67 -11.54 -7.56
N GLY A 54 13.54 -10.53 -7.73
CA GLY A 54 13.46 -9.52 -8.79
C GLY A 54 12.93 -8.15 -8.35
N ALA A 55 12.79 -7.90 -7.05
CA ALA A 55 12.45 -6.56 -6.55
C ALA A 55 13.63 -5.57 -6.70
N SER A 56 13.31 -4.31 -6.96
CA SER A 56 14.29 -3.21 -7.01
C SER A 56 14.28 -2.43 -5.70
N LEU A 57 15.39 -2.44 -4.95
CA LEU A 57 15.53 -1.66 -3.72
C LEU A 57 15.84 -0.19 -4.05
N LEU A 58 15.08 0.73 -3.49
CA LEU A 58 15.24 2.18 -3.62
C LEU A 58 15.63 2.80 -2.27
N ASN A 59 16.07 4.07 -2.28
CA ASN A 59 16.69 4.71 -1.12
C ASN A 59 15.71 5.53 -0.27
N THR A 60 14.57 5.92 -0.83
CA THR A 60 13.58 6.77 -0.14
C THR A 60 12.14 6.40 -0.51
N PRO A 61 11.14 6.71 0.34
CA PRO A 61 9.73 6.59 -0.03
C PRO A 61 9.36 7.45 -1.25
N LEU A 62 9.98 8.62 -1.41
CA LEU A 62 9.85 9.48 -2.58
C LEU A 62 10.28 8.78 -3.88
N GLU A 63 11.45 8.14 -3.90
CA GLU A 63 11.91 7.39 -5.08
C GLU A 63 10.95 6.25 -5.44
N VAL A 64 10.43 5.54 -4.42
CA VAL A 64 9.41 4.49 -4.61
C VAL A 64 8.16 5.07 -5.27
N ALA A 65 7.68 6.21 -4.77
CA ALA A 65 6.52 6.90 -5.29
C ALA A 65 6.69 7.39 -6.73
N GLN A 66 7.86 7.94 -7.08
CA GLN A 66 8.17 8.40 -8.43
C GLN A 66 8.17 7.26 -9.45
N GLN A 67 8.68 6.09 -9.06
CA GLN A 67 8.88 4.95 -9.96
C GLN A 67 7.73 3.94 -9.96
N SER A 68 6.65 4.21 -9.22
CA SER A 68 5.52 3.30 -9.06
C SER A 68 4.19 3.99 -9.39
N ASP A 69 3.21 3.19 -9.80
CA ASP A 69 1.86 3.65 -10.12
C ASP A 69 0.92 3.47 -8.90
N VAL A 70 1.16 2.41 -8.12
CA VAL A 70 0.52 2.13 -6.84
C VAL A 70 1.60 1.96 -5.78
N VAL A 71 1.47 2.59 -4.61
CA VAL A 71 2.38 2.41 -3.48
C VAL A 71 1.64 1.82 -2.29
N ILE A 72 2.18 0.74 -1.73
CA ILE A 72 1.65 0.04 -0.56
C ILE A 72 2.59 0.30 0.61
N SER A 73 2.05 0.69 1.77
CA SER A 73 2.79 0.78 3.04
C SER A 73 2.26 -0.20 4.08
N ILE A 74 3.16 -0.84 4.83
CA ILE A 74 2.83 -1.58 6.04
C ILE A 74 3.96 -1.45 7.07
N VAL A 75 3.81 -0.49 7.98
CA VAL A 75 4.88 -0.07 8.91
C VAL A 75 4.52 -0.33 10.37
N GLY A 76 5.47 -0.10 11.28
CA GLY A 76 5.38 -0.54 12.67
C GLY A 76 4.39 0.24 13.52
N TYR A 77 4.33 1.57 13.34
CA TYR A 77 3.52 2.45 14.18
C TYR A 77 2.81 3.54 13.36
N PRO A 78 1.71 4.13 13.87
CA PRO A 78 1.01 5.22 13.19
C PRO A 78 1.89 6.43 12.86
N LYS A 79 2.88 6.75 13.71
CA LYS A 79 3.85 7.83 13.42
C LYS A 79 4.72 7.54 12.19
N ASP A 80 5.04 6.26 11.94
CA ASP A 80 5.83 5.87 10.77
C ASP A 80 4.99 6.01 9.49
N VAL A 81 3.65 5.89 9.58
CA VAL A 81 2.76 6.13 8.44
C VAL A 81 2.83 7.58 8.01
N GLU A 82 2.74 8.52 8.96
CA GLU A 82 2.85 9.94 8.67
C GLU A 82 4.23 10.31 8.10
N GLU A 83 5.32 9.78 8.67
CA GLU A 83 6.68 9.96 8.14
C GLU A 83 6.82 9.42 6.71
N VAL A 84 6.34 8.20 6.45
CA VAL A 84 6.48 7.57 5.13
C VAL A 84 5.62 8.27 4.08
N LEU A 85 4.39 8.66 4.43
CA LEU A 85 3.45 9.18 3.44
C LEU A 85 3.55 10.70 3.26
N LEU A 86 3.73 11.44 4.35
CA LEU A 86 3.52 12.89 4.40
C LEU A 86 4.79 13.69 4.76
N ASP A 87 5.95 13.05 4.97
CA ASP A 87 7.19 13.80 5.19
C ASP A 87 7.44 14.82 4.08
N SER A 88 7.75 16.05 4.47
CA SER A 88 7.87 17.21 3.58
C SER A 88 8.93 17.08 2.48
N LYS A 89 9.93 16.19 2.65
CA LYS A 89 11.04 16.03 1.72
C LYS A 89 10.95 14.69 0.98
N ASN A 90 10.79 13.61 1.73
CA ASN A 90 10.94 12.25 1.24
C ASN A 90 9.64 11.43 1.29
N GLY A 91 8.52 12.02 1.71
CA GLY A 91 7.23 11.33 1.79
C GLY A 91 6.69 10.90 0.42
N VAL A 92 5.93 9.81 0.40
CA VAL A 92 5.28 9.25 -0.80
C VAL A 92 4.47 10.30 -1.56
N LEU A 93 3.77 11.19 -0.85
CA LEU A 93 2.96 12.25 -1.44
C LEU A 93 3.75 13.17 -2.38
N ASN A 94 5.06 13.35 -2.16
CA ASN A 94 5.92 14.19 -2.99
C ASN A 94 6.34 13.54 -4.32
N GLY A 95 6.19 12.23 -4.46
CA GLY A 95 6.45 11.52 -5.72
C GLY A 95 5.18 11.21 -6.52
N PHE A 96 4.03 11.66 -6.04
CA PHE A 96 2.74 11.34 -6.63
C PHE A 96 2.33 12.34 -7.71
N GLU A 97 1.90 11.78 -8.83
CA GLU A 97 1.27 12.49 -9.94
C GLU A 97 -0.23 12.17 -9.94
N PRO A 98 -1.07 13.02 -10.58
CA PRO A 98 -2.49 12.76 -10.67
C PRO A 98 -2.81 11.35 -11.18
N GLY A 99 -3.73 10.67 -10.50
CA GLY A 99 -4.14 9.29 -10.84
C GLY A 99 -3.35 8.17 -10.18
N LYS A 100 -2.23 8.45 -9.49
CA LYS A 100 -1.52 7.43 -8.68
C LYS A 100 -2.30 7.09 -7.40
N ILE A 101 -2.05 5.90 -6.85
CA ILE A 101 -2.81 5.37 -5.70
C ILE A 101 -1.85 4.95 -4.57
N SER A 102 -2.12 5.45 -3.36
CA SER A 102 -1.45 5.02 -2.13
C SER A 102 -2.38 4.09 -1.35
N ILE A 103 -1.84 3.02 -0.78
CA ILE A 103 -2.56 2.02 0.00
C ILE A 103 -1.81 1.83 1.32
N ASP A 104 -2.35 2.34 2.41
CA ASP A 104 -1.79 2.08 3.75
C ASP A 104 -2.46 0.87 4.39
N MET A 105 -1.71 -0.22 4.51
CA MET A 105 -2.15 -1.46 5.14
C MET A 105 -1.75 -1.56 6.61
N THR A 106 -1.19 -0.49 7.17
CA THR A 106 -0.84 -0.39 8.59
C THR A 106 -2.11 -0.25 9.44
N THR A 107 -2.14 -0.89 10.61
CA THR A 107 -3.17 -0.57 11.61
C THR A 107 -2.84 0.79 12.23
N SER A 108 -3.69 1.79 12.00
CA SER A 108 -3.50 3.16 12.48
C SER A 108 -4.80 3.77 13.01
N LYS A 109 -4.91 5.11 12.99
CA LYS A 109 -6.11 5.82 13.47
C LYS A 109 -6.99 6.24 12.30
N PRO A 110 -8.33 6.14 12.41
CA PRO A 110 -9.24 6.62 11.37
C PRO A 110 -9.03 8.10 11.00
N SER A 111 -8.76 8.95 11.98
CA SER A 111 -8.50 10.38 11.73
C SER A 111 -7.23 10.64 10.91
N LEU A 112 -6.20 9.79 11.08
CA LEU A 112 -4.98 9.88 10.28
C LEU A 112 -5.27 9.46 8.82
N ALA A 113 -6.01 8.36 8.62
CA ALA A 113 -6.43 7.92 7.30
C ALA A 113 -7.25 8.99 6.54
N VAL A 114 -8.18 9.66 7.23
CA VAL A 114 -8.94 10.77 6.65
C VAL A 114 -8.03 11.93 6.25
N ARG A 115 -7.05 12.29 7.08
CA ARG A 115 -6.08 13.35 6.75
C ARG A 115 -5.24 12.99 5.52
N VAL A 116 -4.65 11.78 5.51
CA VAL A 116 -3.88 11.26 4.37
C VAL A 116 -4.73 11.33 3.09
N TYR A 117 -5.99 10.90 3.15
CA TYR A 117 -6.90 10.98 2.01
C TYR A 117 -7.04 12.41 1.47
N GLN A 118 -7.24 13.41 2.34
CA GLN A 118 -7.38 14.80 1.88
C GLN A 118 -6.09 15.33 1.23
N GLU A 119 -4.93 15.09 1.85
CA GLU A 119 -3.64 15.58 1.33
C GLU A 119 -3.29 14.95 -0.05
N PHE A 120 -3.61 13.67 -0.26
CA PHE A 120 -3.44 13.02 -1.56
C PHE A 120 -4.44 13.54 -2.60
N LYS A 121 -5.69 13.75 -2.20
CA LYS A 121 -6.75 14.26 -3.07
C LYS A 121 -6.46 15.67 -3.57
N GLU A 122 -5.89 16.54 -2.73
CA GLU A 122 -5.46 17.90 -3.11
C GLU A 122 -4.42 17.87 -4.24
N ARG A 123 -3.64 16.79 -4.37
CA ARG A 123 -2.68 16.58 -5.47
C ARG A 123 -3.25 15.80 -6.65
N GLY A 124 -4.56 15.53 -6.66
CA GLY A 124 -5.21 14.74 -7.71
C GLY A 124 -4.88 13.24 -7.67
N ALA A 125 -4.34 12.75 -6.55
CA ALA A 125 -4.05 11.35 -6.32
C ALA A 125 -5.07 10.71 -5.38
N TYR A 126 -4.98 9.39 -5.24
CA TYR A 126 -5.88 8.59 -4.40
C TYR A 126 -5.12 8.01 -3.22
N ALA A 127 -5.81 7.89 -2.08
CA ALA A 127 -5.30 7.15 -0.92
C ALA A 127 -6.40 6.23 -0.36
N LEU A 128 -6.00 5.02 0.00
CA LEU A 128 -6.84 4.00 0.61
C LEU A 128 -6.23 3.58 1.96
N ASP A 129 -7.02 3.59 3.02
CA ASP A 129 -6.66 2.89 4.25
C ASP A 129 -7.16 1.45 4.17
N ALA A 130 -6.25 0.49 4.20
CA ALA A 130 -6.53 -0.93 3.96
C ALA A 130 -5.93 -1.84 5.05
N PRO A 131 -6.18 -1.58 6.35
CA PRO A 131 -5.65 -2.43 7.42
C PRO A 131 -6.07 -3.88 7.26
N VAL A 132 -5.22 -4.77 7.78
CA VAL A 132 -5.34 -6.22 7.56
C VAL A 132 -5.53 -7.02 8.84
N SER A 133 -6.21 -8.16 8.71
CA SER A 133 -6.35 -9.21 9.74
C SER A 133 -5.82 -10.55 9.20
N GLY A 134 -5.36 -11.43 10.11
CA GLY A 134 -4.78 -12.74 9.79
C GLY A 134 -3.30 -12.89 10.16
N GLY A 135 -2.63 -11.80 10.55
CA GLY A 135 -1.25 -11.83 11.06
C GLY A 135 -0.22 -12.30 10.01
N ASP A 136 0.93 -12.74 10.50
CA ASP A 136 2.03 -13.26 9.70
C ASP A 136 1.64 -14.54 8.94
N ILE A 137 0.84 -15.42 9.55
CA ILE A 137 0.32 -16.63 8.90
C ILE A 137 -0.55 -16.27 7.70
N GLY A 138 -1.49 -15.34 7.86
CA GLY A 138 -2.34 -14.87 6.78
C GLY A 138 -1.54 -14.21 5.65
N ALA A 139 -0.52 -13.43 6.00
CA ALA A 139 0.38 -12.81 5.01
C ALA A 139 1.18 -13.86 4.22
N ARG A 140 1.72 -14.89 4.89
CA ARG A 140 2.46 -15.99 4.24
C ARG A 140 1.58 -16.80 3.29
N ASN A 141 0.31 -17.00 3.64
CA ASN A 141 -0.61 -17.83 2.87
C ASN A 141 -1.46 -17.06 1.85
N ALA A 142 -1.26 -15.74 1.71
CA ALA A 142 -2.10 -14.86 0.89
C ALA A 142 -3.60 -14.97 1.25
N THR A 143 -3.90 -15.08 2.54
CA THR A 143 -5.27 -15.23 3.06
C THR A 143 -5.67 -14.11 4.00
N LEU A 144 -5.02 -12.94 3.89
CA LEU A 144 -5.39 -11.79 4.69
C LEU A 144 -6.86 -11.39 4.45
N SER A 145 -7.49 -10.91 5.51
CA SER A 145 -8.70 -10.10 5.40
C SER A 145 -8.28 -8.64 5.31
N ILE A 146 -8.70 -7.95 4.26
CA ILE A 146 -8.30 -6.59 3.92
C ILE A 146 -9.56 -5.71 3.95
N MET A 147 -9.59 -4.75 4.88
CA MET A 147 -10.72 -3.84 5.05
C MET A 147 -10.35 -2.47 4.52
N VAL A 148 -10.93 -2.06 3.40
CA VAL A 148 -10.53 -0.85 2.68
C VAL A 148 -11.48 0.30 2.98
N GLY A 149 -10.95 1.48 3.28
CA GLY A 149 -11.64 2.76 3.26
C GLY A 149 -11.10 3.64 2.14
N GLY A 150 -11.98 4.36 1.45
CA GLY A 150 -11.60 5.31 0.39
C GLY A 150 -12.58 5.33 -0.77
N ASP A 151 -12.11 5.80 -1.93
CA ASP A 151 -12.96 5.93 -3.12
C ASP A 151 -13.20 4.58 -3.82
N GLN A 152 -14.44 4.33 -4.24
CA GLN A 152 -14.84 3.09 -4.93
C GLN A 152 -14.00 2.81 -6.18
N ASN A 153 -13.74 3.83 -7.00
CA ASN A 153 -12.99 3.66 -8.25
C ASN A 153 -11.52 3.27 -7.99
N ALA A 154 -10.89 3.78 -6.93
CA ALA A 154 -9.55 3.40 -6.54
C ALA A 154 -9.51 1.99 -5.95
N PHE A 155 -10.53 1.61 -5.16
CA PHE A 155 -10.70 0.24 -4.69
C PHE A 155 -10.83 -0.75 -5.85
N ASP A 156 -11.73 -0.47 -6.80
CA ASP A 156 -11.95 -1.33 -7.97
C ASP A 156 -10.67 -1.47 -8.81
N ALA A 157 -9.95 -0.37 -9.02
CA ALA A 157 -8.66 -0.37 -9.72
C ALA A 157 -7.61 -1.26 -9.04
N CYS A 158 -7.58 -1.29 -7.71
CA CYS A 158 -6.61 -2.03 -6.91
C CYS A 158 -7.08 -3.43 -6.49
N LEU A 159 -8.31 -3.85 -6.83
CA LEU A 159 -8.84 -5.15 -6.44
C LEU A 159 -7.95 -6.34 -6.86
N PRO A 160 -7.32 -6.37 -8.06
CA PRO A 160 -6.37 -7.42 -8.42
C PRO A 160 -5.15 -7.49 -7.49
N ILE A 161 -4.65 -6.33 -7.02
CA ILE A 161 -3.52 -6.25 -6.08
C ILE A 161 -3.93 -6.81 -4.72
N PHE A 162 -5.11 -6.43 -4.21
CA PHE A 162 -5.60 -6.95 -2.94
C PHE A 162 -5.82 -8.47 -2.97
N ASN A 163 -6.39 -8.99 -4.05
CA ASN A 163 -6.66 -10.42 -4.21
C ASN A 163 -5.38 -11.27 -4.33
N ALA A 164 -4.24 -10.66 -4.70
CA ALA A 164 -2.95 -11.35 -4.68
C ALA A 164 -2.42 -11.60 -3.25
N MET A 165 -2.94 -10.89 -2.24
CA MET A 165 -2.45 -10.95 -0.86
C MET A 165 -3.53 -11.40 0.15
N GLY A 166 -4.80 -11.39 -0.24
CA GLY A 166 -5.92 -11.64 0.64
C GLY A 166 -7.05 -12.45 -0.01
N LYS A 167 -7.86 -13.07 0.85
CA LYS A 167 -9.06 -13.84 0.43
C LYS A 167 -10.37 -13.14 0.76
N ASN A 168 -10.36 -12.22 1.73
CA ASN A 168 -11.54 -11.46 2.12
C ASN A 168 -11.24 -9.98 1.95
N VAL A 169 -11.57 -9.42 0.80
CA VAL A 169 -11.31 -8.02 0.46
C VAL A 169 -12.63 -7.27 0.37
N ARG A 170 -12.81 -6.20 1.15
CA ARG A 170 -14.06 -5.42 1.17
C ARG A 170 -13.80 -3.93 1.32
N LEU A 171 -14.54 -3.13 0.56
CA LEU A 171 -14.67 -1.70 0.81
C LEU A 171 -15.68 -1.49 1.94
N MET A 172 -15.24 -0.84 3.02
CA MET A 172 -16.02 -0.57 4.23
C MET A 172 -16.72 0.78 4.19
N GLY A 173 -16.32 1.66 3.28
CA GLY A 173 -16.86 3.00 3.11
C GLY A 173 -15.79 3.99 2.68
N ASN A 174 -16.01 5.25 3.01
CA ASN A 174 -15.08 6.34 2.72
C ASN A 174 -13.77 6.20 3.52
N ALA A 175 -12.81 7.09 3.27
CA ALA A 175 -11.55 7.12 4.00
C ALA A 175 -11.75 7.09 5.54
N GLY A 176 -10.93 6.29 6.22
CA GLY A 176 -10.99 6.02 7.65
C GLY A 176 -11.90 4.86 8.05
N PHE A 177 -12.82 4.41 7.20
CA PHE A 177 -13.72 3.29 7.53
C PHE A 177 -12.99 1.96 7.64
N GLY A 178 -11.90 1.74 6.89
CA GLY A 178 -11.06 0.55 7.03
C GLY A 178 -10.46 0.46 8.43
N GLN A 179 -9.85 1.56 8.89
CA GLN A 179 -9.31 1.67 10.26
C GLN A 179 -10.39 1.58 11.33
N HIS A 180 -11.58 2.16 11.11
CA HIS A 180 -12.70 2.00 12.03
C HIS A 180 -13.08 0.53 12.20
N THR A 181 -13.30 -0.19 11.10
CA THR A 181 -13.63 -1.62 11.16
C THR A 181 -12.54 -2.42 11.88
N LYS A 182 -11.25 -2.12 11.62
CA LYS A 182 -10.12 -2.80 12.28
C LYS A 182 -10.10 -2.58 13.79
N SER A 183 -10.46 -1.40 14.25
CA SER A 183 -10.44 -1.03 15.66
C SER A 183 -11.47 -1.79 16.51
N PHE A 184 -12.47 -2.41 15.85
CA PHE A 184 -13.54 -3.20 16.49
C PHE A 184 -13.51 -4.70 16.10
N SER A 185 -12.48 -5.16 15.38
CA SER A 185 -12.36 -6.53 14.84
C SER A 185 -11.43 -7.43 15.62
#